data_AF-M1YY00-F1
#
_entry.id   AF-M1YY00-F1
#
_cell.length_a   1.000
_cell.length_b   1.000
_cell.length_c   1.000
_cell.angle_alpha   90.00
_cell.angle_beta   90.00
_cell.angle_gamma   90.00
#
_symmetry.space_group_name_H-M   'P 1'
#
loop_
_entity.id
_entity.type
_entity.pdbx_description
1 polymer ?
#
loop_
_entity_poly.entity_id
_entity_poly.type
_entity_poly.pdbx_seq_one_letter_code
_entity_poly.pdbx_strand_id
1 'polypeptide(L)'
;MIITDVTNPATGVPGLTTSLRGISQTHVTAQTANESGLDAQTALYKTLATLVHEDHSLAVNAIARRDIPVTPDERKGYEAVPLTVETQRRMAGLLPQVKLTVEENHAAMIQAQLRTSYANVRPGHRVAGGVVLGTAAARLTFHLKGQLDPNAFRSAVAEVLERLNPFNLKITVEEAEAPASGTLPLNLIVQAALKDPHSGVSGGPFPVAEIQLARMIDGLIDGNGRLTAGPVHLYMAPEGPIERITSESLHAENDGTTRRFADNTAKAMVEIRLAPGNNETETAENVKAHLKANAPAGVQLEFEDDKGGSPWSTGIEHPAFTLMLKSLEVGYGMKPCLFGCGGSIPFVAKLMKALDDIPPLVIAPYDQECRMHEPGESLSVTDLNGCARSIVHFLLNCEAALSRTG
;
A
#
# COMPACT_ATOMS: atom_id res chain seq x y z
N MET A 1 6.48 -30.26 6.05
CA MET A 1 7.44 -29.24 5.58
C MET A 1 7.46 -28.07 6.53
N ILE A 2 8.64 -27.48 6.79
CA ILE A 2 8.79 -26.27 7.62
C ILE A 2 9.39 -25.16 6.76
N ILE A 3 8.80 -23.96 6.81
CA ILE A 3 9.28 -22.76 6.11
C ILE A 3 9.61 -21.70 7.16
N THR A 4 10.76 -21.04 6.98
CA THR A 4 11.31 -20.08 7.96
C THR A 4 11.48 -18.65 7.42
N ASP A 5 10.93 -18.35 6.24
CA ASP A 5 11.13 -17.07 5.51
C ASP A 5 10.09 -16.00 5.87
N VAL A 6 9.79 -15.86 7.16
CA VAL A 6 8.81 -14.91 7.69
C VAL A 6 9.30 -14.29 9.00
N THR A 7 8.65 -13.24 9.48
CA THR A 7 8.99 -12.56 10.73
C THR A 7 8.07 -12.97 11.88
N ASN A 8 8.62 -13.00 13.10
CA ASN A 8 7.86 -13.15 14.33
C ASN A 8 7.08 -11.86 14.64
N PRO A 9 5.95 -11.95 15.35
CA PRO A 9 5.18 -10.79 15.80
C PRO A 9 6.03 -9.73 16.54
N ALA A 10 6.99 -10.18 17.36
CA ALA A 10 7.97 -9.33 18.04
C ALA A 10 9.20 -10.19 18.39
N THR A 11 10.34 -9.55 18.70
CA THR A 11 11.56 -10.23 19.14
C THR A 11 11.26 -11.14 20.34
N GLY A 12 11.53 -12.44 20.21
CA GLY A 12 11.30 -13.44 21.26
C GLY A 12 9.84 -13.87 21.45
N VAL A 13 8.91 -13.40 20.62
CA VAL A 13 7.50 -13.78 20.65
C VAL A 13 7.19 -14.65 19.43
N PRO A 14 7.06 -15.98 19.59
CA PRO A 14 6.90 -16.86 18.44
C PRO A 14 5.51 -16.73 17.79
N GLY A 15 5.49 -16.63 16.46
CA GLY A 15 4.28 -16.73 15.65
C GLY A 15 4.24 -18.02 14.83
N LEU A 16 3.09 -18.68 14.79
CA LEU A 16 2.78 -19.66 13.75
C LEU A 16 2.03 -18.92 12.63
N THR A 17 2.66 -18.81 11.46
CA THR A 17 2.08 -18.10 10.31
C THR A 17 1.04 -18.97 9.62
N THR A 18 -0.23 -18.59 9.72
CA THR A 18 -1.37 -19.27 9.09
C THR A 18 -1.76 -18.67 7.76
N SER A 19 -1.09 -17.59 7.35
CA SER A 19 -1.43 -16.86 6.13
C SER A 19 -0.29 -15.99 5.61
N LEU A 20 -0.24 -15.86 4.29
CA LEU A 20 0.65 -14.97 3.56
C LEU A 20 -0.20 -14.10 2.64
N ARG A 21 0.21 -12.85 2.47
CA ARG A 21 -0.45 -11.98 1.49
C ARG A 21 0.04 -12.24 0.09
N GLY A 22 -0.87 -12.02 -0.84
CA GLY A 22 -0.56 -11.99 -2.26
C GLY A 22 -0.18 -10.58 -2.71
N ILE A 23 0.19 -10.50 -3.98
CA ILE A 23 0.47 -9.25 -4.68
C ILE A 23 0.01 -9.37 -6.12
N SER A 24 -0.52 -8.29 -6.68
CA SER A 24 -0.76 -8.12 -8.11
C SER A 24 -0.27 -6.73 -8.51
N GLN A 25 0.55 -6.65 -9.54
CA GLN A 25 1.13 -5.42 -10.06
C GLN A 25 0.79 -5.26 -11.54
N THR A 26 0.23 -4.12 -11.91
CA THR A 26 -0.13 -3.78 -13.28
C THR A 26 0.32 -2.35 -13.57
N HIS A 27 1.12 -2.17 -14.61
CA HIS A 27 1.41 -0.86 -15.18
C HIS A 27 0.20 -0.36 -15.95
N VAL A 28 -0.10 0.93 -15.80
CA VAL A 28 -1.18 1.61 -16.49
C VAL A 28 -0.60 2.83 -17.19
N THR A 29 -0.82 2.93 -18.49
CA THR A 29 -0.49 4.11 -19.29
C THR A 29 -1.78 4.75 -19.78
N ALA A 30 -1.95 6.05 -19.50
CA ALA A 30 -3.08 6.82 -20.00
C ALA A 30 -2.68 7.60 -21.26
N GLN A 31 -3.58 7.62 -22.23
CA GLN A 31 -3.49 8.42 -23.44
C GLN A 31 -4.82 9.15 -23.64
N THR A 32 -4.75 10.41 -24.05
CA THR A 32 -5.93 11.24 -24.32
C THR A 32 -6.01 11.55 -25.80
N ALA A 33 -7.20 11.45 -26.39
CA ALA A 33 -7.44 12.06 -27.69
C ALA A 33 -7.32 13.60 -27.59
N ASN A 34 -6.88 14.25 -28.67
CA ASN A 34 -6.58 15.70 -28.74
C ASN A 34 -7.73 16.62 -28.28
N GLU A 35 -8.97 16.12 -28.21
CA GLU A 35 -10.18 16.91 -27.92
C GLU A 35 -10.72 16.74 -26.48
N SER A 36 -10.11 15.89 -25.64
CA SER A 36 -10.70 15.45 -24.35
C SER A 36 -10.73 16.51 -23.23
N GLY A 37 -10.20 17.72 -23.43
CA GLY A 37 -10.16 18.81 -22.43
C GLY A 37 -9.21 18.54 -21.24
N LEU A 38 -9.04 17.28 -20.84
CA LEU A 38 -8.08 16.78 -19.87
C LEU A 38 -6.78 16.35 -20.55
N ASP A 39 -5.64 16.62 -19.92
CA ASP A 39 -4.40 15.95 -20.28
C ASP A 39 -4.35 14.52 -19.69
N ALA A 40 -3.50 13.68 -20.27
CA ALA A 40 -3.37 12.27 -19.91
C ALA A 40 -3.00 12.02 -18.44
N GLN A 41 -2.17 12.88 -17.83
CA GLN A 41 -1.76 12.68 -16.44
C GLN A 41 -2.89 13.06 -15.48
N THR A 42 -3.65 14.12 -15.78
CA THR A 42 -4.82 14.48 -14.97
C THR A 42 -5.87 13.39 -15.08
N ALA A 43 -6.13 12.88 -16.29
CA ALA A 43 -7.02 11.75 -16.49
C ALA A 43 -6.58 10.49 -15.71
N LEU A 44 -5.27 10.20 -15.69
CA LEU A 44 -4.72 9.11 -14.91
C LEU A 44 -4.94 9.31 -13.41
N TYR A 45 -4.63 10.48 -12.86
CA TYR A 45 -4.88 10.77 -11.44
C TYR A 45 -6.36 10.61 -11.06
N LYS A 46 -7.28 11.11 -11.89
CA LYS A 46 -8.72 10.90 -11.68
C LYS A 46 -9.11 9.43 -11.66
N THR A 47 -8.57 8.64 -12.58
CA THR A 47 -8.83 7.20 -12.64
C THR A 47 -8.26 6.49 -11.40
N LEU A 48 -7.03 6.81 -11.00
CA LEU A 48 -6.36 6.22 -9.83
C LEU A 48 -7.05 6.57 -8.51
N ALA A 49 -7.62 7.77 -8.41
CA ALA A 49 -8.41 8.21 -7.24
C ALA A 49 -9.58 7.27 -6.94
N THR A 50 -10.12 6.60 -7.97
CA THR A 50 -11.25 5.67 -7.83
C THR A 50 -10.88 4.31 -7.26
N LEU A 51 -9.60 3.98 -7.09
CA LEU A 51 -9.15 2.70 -6.53
C LEU A 51 -9.52 2.55 -5.04
N VAL A 52 -9.82 3.66 -4.36
CA VAL A 52 -10.14 3.67 -2.94
C VAL A 52 -11.39 4.49 -2.62
N HIS A 53 -12.03 4.17 -1.51
CA HIS A 53 -13.06 4.99 -0.88
C HIS A 53 -12.45 6.14 -0.08
N GLU A 54 -13.29 6.96 0.56
CA GLU A 54 -12.82 8.15 1.27
C GLU A 54 -11.87 7.84 2.44
N ASP A 55 -12.05 6.68 3.06
CA ASP A 55 -11.28 6.13 4.17
C ASP A 55 -10.04 5.32 3.71
N HIS A 56 -9.69 5.36 2.42
CA HIS A 56 -8.63 4.57 1.78
C HIS A 56 -8.88 3.06 1.73
N SER A 57 -10.07 2.57 2.10
CA SER A 57 -10.45 1.17 1.84
C SER A 57 -10.59 0.91 0.33
N LEU A 58 -10.30 -0.33 -0.10
CA LEU A 58 -10.26 -0.70 -1.53
C LEU A 58 -11.65 -0.60 -2.16
N ALA A 59 -11.80 0.24 -3.19
CA ALA A 59 -13.07 0.43 -3.90
C ALA A 59 -13.31 -0.56 -5.04
N VAL A 60 -12.33 -1.40 -5.37
CA VAL A 60 -12.48 -2.50 -6.32
C VAL A 60 -13.26 -3.64 -5.66
N ASN A 61 -14.58 -3.50 -5.65
CA ASN A 61 -15.53 -4.37 -4.93
C ASN A 61 -15.34 -5.87 -5.19
N ALA A 62 -14.97 -6.25 -6.43
CA ALA A 62 -14.75 -7.64 -6.81
C ALA A 62 -13.59 -8.30 -6.05
N ILE A 63 -12.64 -7.49 -5.55
CA ILE A 63 -11.49 -7.92 -4.74
C ILE A 63 -11.88 -7.80 -3.25
N ALA A 64 -12.32 -6.61 -2.81
CA ALA A 64 -12.58 -6.34 -1.40
C ALA A 64 -13.58 -7.33 -0.75
N ARG A 65 -14.59 -7.79 -1.51
CA ARG A 65 -15.60 -8.75 -1.01
C ARG A 65 -15.10 -10.19 -0.85
N ARG A 66 -13.91 -10.50 -1.39
CA ARG A 66 -13.31 -11.84 -1.32
C ARG A 66 -12.33 -11.99 -0.17
N ASP A 67 -11.97 -10.90 0.50
CA ASP A 67 -11.11 -10.93 1.67
C ASP A 67 -11.74 -11.82 2.74
N ILE A 68 -11.03 -12.87 3.14
CA ILE A 68 -11.44 -13.77 4.21
C ILE A 68 -11.28 -13.04 5.56
N PRO A 69 -12.36 -12.92 6.35
CA PRO A 69 -12.29 -12.26 7.65
C PRO A 69 -11.36 -12.98 8.64
N VAL A 70 -10.86 -12.21 9.62
CA VAL A 70 -10.05 -12.73 10.73
C VAL A 70 -10.87 -13.69 11.59
N THR A 71 -10.28 -14.82 11.97
CA THR A 71 -10.91 -15.75 12.93
C THR A 71 -10.83 -15.23 14.37
N PRO A 72 -11.68 -15.71 15.30
CA PRO A 72 -11.60 -15.32 16.71
C PRO A 72 -10.24 -15.61 17.36
N ASP A 73 -9.61 -16.74 17.01
CA ASP A 73 -8.30 -17.13 17.55
C ASP A 73 -7.17 -16.26 17.00
N GLU A 74 -7.22 -15.89 15.72
CA GLU A 74 -6.29 -14.93 15.13
C GLU A 74 -6.43 -13.55 15.77
N ARG A 75 -7.66 -13.07 15.96
CA ARG A 75 -7.92 -11.78 16.62
C ARG A 75 -7.33 -11.73 18.02
N LYS A 76 -7.57 -12.78 18.82
CA LYS A 76 -6.98 -12.93 20.16
C LYS A 76 -5.44 -12.97 20.11
N GLY A 77 -4.89 -13.60 19.08
CA GLY A 77 -3.46 -13.60 18.80
C GLY A 77 -2.93 -12.18 18.55
N TYR A 78 -3.59 -11.42 17.67
CA TYR A 78 -3.20 -10.05 17.32
C TYR A 78 -3.25 -9.11 18.52
N GLU A 79 -4.28 -9.22 19.36
CA GLU A 79 -4.41 -8.45 20.60
C GLU A 79 -3.25 -8.73 21.58
N ALA A 80 -2.74 -9.96 21.61
CA ALA A 80 -1.67 -10.38 22.50
C ALA A 80 -0.26 -10.05 22.00
N VAL A 81 -0.09 -9.58 20.76
CA VAL A 81 1.21 -9.18 20.22
C VAL A 81 1.70 -7.93 20.98
N PRO A 82 2.91 -7.94 21.57
CA PRO A 82 3.44 -6.80 22.33
C PRO A 82 4.01 -5.71 21.40
N LEU A 83 3.17 -5.24 20.47
CA LEU A 83 3.46 -4.11 19.60
C LEU A 83 2.57 -2.93 20.00
N THR A 84 3.14 -1.73 19.98
CA THR A 84 2.37 -0.49 20.15
C THR A 84 2.12 0.17 18.80
N VAL A 85 1.03 0.93 18.70
CA VAL A 85 0.77 1.79 17.55
C VAL A 85 1.97 2.70 17.26
N GLU A 86 2.56 3.30 18.30
CA GLU A 86 3.74 4.16 18.17
C GLU A 86 4.94 3.43 17.54
N THR A 87 5.19 2.18 17.93
CA THR A 87 6.26 1.35 17.35
C THR A 87 6.01 1.11 15.86
N GLN A 88 4.79 0.76 15.48
CA GLN A 88 4.43 0.54 14.08
C GLN A 88 4.53 1.84 13.25
N ARG A 89 4.09 2.98 13.81
CA ARG A 89 4.26 4.30 13.19
C ARG A 89 5.74 4.64 12.96
N ARG A 90 6.59 4.40 13.95
CA ARG A 90 8.05 4.60 13.85
C ARG A 90 8.69 3.70 12.80
N MET A 91 8.31 2.41 12.78
CA MET A 91 8.80 1.45 11.79
C MET A 91 8.43 1.86 10.36
N ALA A 92 7.24 2.41 10.16
CA ALA A 92 6.81 2.94 8.86
C ALA A 92 7.45 4.31 8.52
N GLY A 93 8.05 4.98 9.50
CA GLY A 93 8.56 6.35 9.37
C GLY A 93 7.47 7.39 9.20
N LEU A 94 6.26 7.11 9.69
CA LEU A 94 5.08 7.97 9.55
C LEU A 94 5.30 9.32 10.25
N LEU A 95 4.86 10.42 9.63
CA LEU A 95 4.89 11.72 10.28
C LEU A 95 3.96 11.75 11.51
N PRO A 96 4.31 12.49 12.59
CA PRO A 96 3.52 12.47 13.83
C PRO A 96 2.05 12.86 13.65
N GLN A 97 1.75 13.79 12.75
CA GLN A 97 0.39 14.30 12.53
C GLN A 97 -0.51 13.38 11.69
N VAL A 98 0.06 12.42 10.96
CA VAL A 98 -0.68 11.61 9.98
C VAL A 98 -1.63 10.64 10.69
N LYS A 99 -2.90 10.64 10.26
CA LYS A 99 -3.90 9.71 10.78
C LYS A 99 -3.84 8.38 10.03
N LEU A 100 -4.27 7.32 10.70
CA LEU A 100 -4.37 5.99 10.13
C LEU A 100 -5.63 5.86 9.26
N THR A 101 -5.63 4.87 8.37
CA THR A 101 -6.79 4.47 7.56
C THR A 101 -7.71 3.48 8.27
N VAL A 102 -7.30 3.04 9.47
CA VAL A 102 -8.00 2.11 10.33
C VAL A 102 -8.06 2.65 11.75
N GLU A 103 -8.83 1.97 12.62
CA GLU A 103 -8.88 2.30 14.03
C GLU A 103 -7.47 2.31 14.67
N GLU A 104 -7.20 3.29 15.53
CA GLU A 104 -5.88 3.51 16.14
C GLU A 104 -5.63 2.56 17.32
N ASN A 105 -5.60 1.27 17.03
CA ASN A 105 -5.16 0.21 17.92
C ASN A 105 -4.32 -0.83 17.14
N HIS A 106 -3.40 -1.50 17.83
CA HIS A 106 -2.43 -2.40 17.16
C HIS A 106 -3.10 -3.60 16.50
N ALA A 107 -4.18 -4.13 17.07
CA ALA A 107 -4.90 -5.28 16.51
C ALA A 107 -5.57 -4.93 15.16
N ALA A 108 -6.19 -3.76 15.06
CA ALA A 108 -6.76 -3.24 13.80
C ALA A 108 -5.66 -3.00 12.76
N MET A 109 -4.51 -2.48 13.17
CA MET A 109 -3.36 -2.31 12.28
C MET A 109 -2.82 -3.64 11.75
N ILE A 110 -2.66 -4.64 12.62
CA ILE A 110 -2.24 -6.00 12.24
C ILE A 110 -3.27 -6.64 11.30
N GLN A 111 -4.58 -6.50 11.59
CA GLN A 111 -5.63 -6.99 10.72
C GLN A 111 -5.57 -6.32 9.33
N ALA A 112 -5.37 -5.02 9.26
CA ALA A 112 -5.22 -4.30 7.99
C ALA A 112 -4.01 -4.81 7.19
N GLN A 113 -2.89 -5.05 7.89
CA GLN A 113 -1.65 -5.56 7.31
C GLN A 113 -1.78 -6.99 6.79
N LEU A 114 -2.61 -7.84 7.40
CA LEU A 114 -2.61 -9.30 7.15
C LEU A 114 -3.88 -9.85 6.50
N ARG A 115 -5.01 -9.14 6.61
CA ARG A 115 -6.35 -9.67 6.29
C ARG A 115 -7.20 -8.73 5.45
N THR A 116 -6.67 -7.56 5.05
CA THR A 116 -7.41 -6.58 4.25
C THR A 116 -6.63 -6.23 2.99
N SER A 117 -7.22 -6.44 1.81
CA SER A 117 -6.66 -6.03 0.53
C SER A 117 -6.66 -4.50 0.41
N TYR A 118 -5.57 -3.93 -0.09
CA TYR A 118 -5.45 -2.48 -0.26
C TYR A 118 -4.70 -2.14 -1.55
N ALA A 119 -4.97 -0.94 -2.07
CA ALA A 119 -4.30 -0.40 -3.25
C ALA A 119 -3.09 0.45 -2.86
N ASN A 120 -2.01 0.30 -3.62
CA ASN A 120 -0.83 1.13 -3.60
C ASN A 120 -0.54 1.61 -5.02
N VAL A 121 -0.09 2.84 -5.17
CA VAL A 121 0.17 3.45 -6.49
C VAL A 121 1.47 4.22 -6.42
N ARG A 122 2.19 4.24 -7.54
CA ARG A 122 3.37 5.06 -7.73
C ARG A 122 3.51 5.49 -9.19
N PRO A 123 4.25 6.58 -9.48
CA PRO A 123 4.57 6.96 -10.85
C PRO A 123 5.28 5.80 -11.57
N GLY A 124 4.84 5.48 -12.79
CA GLY A 124 5.36 4.34 -13.55
C GLY A 124 6.83 4.48 -13.94
N HIS A 125 7.35 5.71 -13.92
CA HIS A 125 8.75 6.03 -14.17
C HIS A 125 9.68 5.71 -12.99
N ARG A 126 9.12 5.48 -11.79
CA ARG A 126 9.89 5.20 -10.58
C ARG A 126 10.03 3.69 -10.39
N VAL A 127 11.21 3.18 -10.73
CA VAL A 127 11.59 1.79 -10.46
C VAL A 127 11.85 1.63 -8.97
N ALA A 128 10.93 0.97 -8.27
CA ALA A 128 11.05 0.66 -6.85
C ALA A 128 10.57 -0.76 -6.55
N GLY A 129 11.14 -1.39 -5.50
CA GLY A 129 10.67 -2.66 -4.96
C GLY A 129 9.25 -2.55 -4.38
N GLY A 130 8.69 -3.58 -3.75
CA GLY A 130 7.36 -3.49 -3.13
C GLY A 130 7.34 -2.53 -1.94
N VAL A 131 7.26 -1.22 -2.18
CA VAL A 131 7.29 -0.15 -1.18
C VAL A 131 6.07 0.77 -1.32
N VAL A 132 5.67 1.40 -0.23
CA VAL A 132 4.75 2.54 -0.24
C VAL A 132 5.60 3.80 -0.23
N LEU A 133 5.45 4.67 -1.22
CA LEU A 133 6.22 5.92 -1.28
C LEU A 133 5.77 6.85 -0.14
N GLY A 134 6.72 7.29 0.68
CA GLY A 134 6.44 8.20 1.79
C GLY A 134 6.04 9.61 1.32
N THR A 135 6.45 9.97 0.11
CA THR A 135 6.22 11.28 -0.52
C THR A 135 5.79 11.10 -1.97
N ALA A 136 4.77 11.86 -2.37
CA ALA A 136 4.27 11.95 -3.74
C ALA A 136 4.28 13.41 -4.20
N ALA A 137 4.48 13.65 -5.50
CA ALA A 137 4.39 15.01 -6.03
C ALA A 137 3.88 15.06 -7.46
N ALA A 138 3.18 16.13 -7.78
CA ALA A 138 2.74 16.47 -9.12
C ALA A 138 2.92 17.97 -9.38
N ARG A 139 3.15 18.35 -10.63
CA ARG A 139 3.09 19.73 -11.07
C ARG A 139 1.73 19.99 -11.67
N LEU A 140 1.01 20.99 -11.17
CA LEU A 140 -0.18 21.54 -11.83
C LEU A 140 0.19 22.85 -12.51
N THR A 141 -0.01 22.94 -13.82
CA THR A 141 0.17 24.17 -14.58
C THR A 141 -1.19 24.78 -14.89
N PHE A 142 -1.46 25.96 -14.32
CA PHE A 142 -2.67 26.74 -14.55
C PHE A 142 -2.42 27.69 -15.73
N HIS A 143 -3.23 27.57 -16.79
CA HIS A 143 -3.14 28.40 -18.00
C HIS A 143 -4.09 29.58 -17.86
N LEU A 144 -3.58 30.79 -17.97
CA LEU A 144 -4.25 32.03 -17.57
C LEU A 144 -4.66 32.90 -18.77
N LYS A 145 -5.90 33.38 -18.76
CA LYS A 145 -6.42 34.48 -19.57
C LYS A 145 -6.57 35.72 -18.69
N GLY A 146 -5.47 36.44 -18.52
CA GLY A 146 -5.43 37.70 -17.76
C GLY A 146 -4.60 37.61 -16.50
N GLN A 147 -4.82 38.55 -15.59
CA GLN A 147 -4.04 38.68 -14.37
C GLN A 147 -4.64 37.88 -13.22
N LEU A 148 -3.76 37.26 -12.45
CA LEU A 148 -4.04 36.52 -11.24
C LEU A 148 -2.95 36.89 -10.23
N ASP A 149 -3.30 37.12 -8.96
CA ASP A 149 -2.30 37.21 -7.89
C ASP A 149 -1.79 35.79 -7.57
N PRO A 150 -0.53 35.45 -7.88
CA PRO A 150 -0.02 34.10 -7.67
C PRO A 150 0.01 33.69 -6.20
N ASN A 151 0.25 34.63 -5.28
CA ASN A 151 0.34 34.33 -3.86
C ASN A 151 -1.04 34.06 -3.25
N ALA A 152 -2.03 34.89 -3.58
CA ALA A 152 -3.40 34.68 -3.15
C ALA A 152 -3.95 33.36 -3.71
N PHE A 153 -3.70 33.09 -4.98
CA PHE A 153 -4.14 31.85 -5.62
C PHE A 153 -3.46 30.61 -5.03
N ARG A 154 -2.14 30.63 -4.81
CA ARG A 154 -1.40 29.55 -4.16
C ARG A 154 -1.97 29.25 -2.77
N SER A 155 -2.29 30.29 -2.00
CA SER A 155 -2.89 30.15 -0.67
C SER A 155 -4.28 29.51 -0.72
N ALA A 156 -5.11 29.91 -1.71
CA ALA A 156 -6.43 29.32 -1.92
C ALA A 156 -6.34 27.83 -2.33
N VAL A 157 -5.40 27.48 -3.22
CA VAL A 157 -5.15 26.08 -3.60
C VAL A 157 -4.72 25.27 -2.38
N ALA A 158 -3.78 25.78 -1.56
CA ALA A 158 -3.34 25.11 -0.35
C ALA A 158 -4.50 24.85 0.63
N GLU A 159 -5.40 25.83 0.84
CA GLU A 159 -6.55 25.65 1.73
C GLU A 159 -7.53 24.58 1.22
N VAL A 160 -7.77 24.53 -0.10
CA VAL A 160 -8.61 23.47 -0.68
C VAL A 160 -7.97 22.10 -0.52
N LEU A 161 -6.66 21.99 -0.75
CA LEU A 161 -5.93 20.74 -0.57
C LEU A 161 -5.99 20.25 0.88
N GLU A 162 -5.92 21.14 1.87
CA GLU A 162 -6.09 20.78 3.29
C GLU A 162 -7.52 20.28 3.61
N ARG A 163 -8.56 20.82 2.96
CA ARG A 163 -9.93 20.29 3.10
C ARG A 163 -10.07 18.91 2.47
N LEU A 164 -9.28 18.61 1.44
CA LEU A 164 -9.19 17.31 0.79
C LEU A 164 -8.16 16.37 1.46
N ASN A 165 -7.74 16.65 2.71
CA ASN A 165 -6.70 15.92 3.44
C ASN A 165 -7.24 15.22 4.71
N PRO A 166 -8.08 14.19 4.58
CA PRO A 166 -8.70 13.54 5.75
C PRO A 166 -7.68 12.92 6.72
N PHE A 167 -6.48 12.61 6.22
CA PHE A 167 -5.43 11.93 6.99
C PHE A 167 -4.30 12.84 7.49
N ASN A 168 -4.45 14.17 7.38
CA ASN A 168 -3.45 15.14 7.85
C ASN A 168 -2.03 14.89 7.28
N LEU A 169 -1.90 14.51 6.00
CA LEU A 169 -0.59 14.44 5.34
C LEU A 169 0.02 15.84 5.29
N LYS A 170 1.34 15.94 5.33
CA LYS A 170 2.00 17.23 5.13
C LYS A 170 1.85 17.63 3.67
N ILE A 171 1.28 18.81 3.42
CA ILE A 171 1.11 19.38 2.09
C ILE A 171 2.07 20.55 1.92
N THR A 172 2.80 20.56 0.80
CA THR A 172 3.58 21.72 0.37
C THR A 172 3.12 22.13 -1.02
N VAL A 173 2.88 23.43 -1.21
CA VAL A 173 2.54 24.02 -2.51
C VAL A 173 3.60 25.07 -2.85
N GLU A 174 4.41 24.78 -3.86
CA GLU A 174 5.54 25.63 -4.26
C GLU A 174 5.35 26.11 -5.69
N GLU A 175 5.67 27.37 -5.95
CA GLU A 175 5.69 27.89 -7.32
C GLU A 175 6.93 27.37 -8.05
N ALA A 176 6.74 26.89 -9.28
CA ALA A 176 7.82 26.44 -10.14
C ALA A 176 8.11 27.47 -11.23
N GLU A 177 9.22 27.28 -11.96
CA GLU A 177 9.55 28.12 -13.11
C GLU A 177 8.48 27.99 -14.21
N ALA A 178 7.93 29.13 -14.63
CA ALA A 178 6.89 29.20 -15.65
C ALA A 178 7.45 28.83 -17.03
N PRO A 179 6.89 27.82 -17.73
CA PRO A 179 7.36 27.41 -19.06
C PRO A 179 7.07 28.45 -20.14
N ALA A 180 6.07 29.32 -19.92
CA ALA A 180 5.68 30.38 -20.84
C ALA A 180 4.94 31.51 -20.11
N SER A 181 4.88 32.69 -20.74
CA SER A 181 4.01 33.77 -20.27
C SER A 181 2.54 33.32 -20.25
N GLY A 182 1.79 33.73 -19.22
CA GLY A 182 0.40 33.33 -19.03
C GLY A 182 0.22 31.93 -18.39
N THR A 183 1.25 31.38 -17.75
CA THR A 183 1.15 30.13 -16.98
C THR A 183 1.60 30.33 -15.54
N LEU A 184 0.97 29.60 -14.63
CA LEU A 184 1.37 29.51 -13.22
C LEU A 184 1.54 28.04 -12.87
N PRO A 185 2.76 27.49 -12.84
CA PRO A 185 2.99 26.12 -12.41
C PRO A 185 3.20 26.05 -10.89
N LEU A 186 2.45 25.16 -10.24
CA LEU A 186 2.58 24.85 -8.82
C LEU A 186 2.99 23.38 -8.67
N ASN A 187 4.10 23.13 -7.97
CA ASN A 187 4.45 21.81 -7.48
C ASN A 187 3.64 21.52 -6.22
N LEU A 188 2.84 20.46 -6.25
CA LEU A 188 2.12 19.92 -5.11
C LEU A 188 2.91 18.74 -4.57
N ILE A 189 3.26 18.78 -3.28
CA ILE A 189 4.00 17.72 -2.60
C ILE A 189 3.15 17.25 -1.43
N VAL A 190 2.93 15.94 -1.35
CA VAL A 190 2.13 15.30 -0.31
C VAL A 190 3.01 14.26 0.38
N GLN A 191 3.21 14.41 1.68
CA GLN A 191 4.11 13.56 2.47
C GLN A 191 3.38 12.89 3.64
N ALA A 192 3.46 11.57 3.68
CA ALA A 192 2.97 10.73 4.77
C ALA A 192 4.13 10.23 5.67
N ALA A 193 5.29 9.94 5.10
CA ALA A 193 6.41 9.32 5.82
C ALA A 193 7.78 9.91 5.44
N LEU A 194 8.74 9.74 6.36
CA LEU A 194 10.14 10.16 6.22
C LEU A 194 10.99 9.17 5.41
N LYS A 195 10.44 8.01 5.08
CA LYS A 195 11.08 6.95 4.27
C LYS A 195 10.02 6.20 3.46
N ASP A 196 10.46 5.34 2.56
CA ASP A 196 9.59 4.48 1.76
C ASP A 196 9.52 3.07 2.41
N PRO A 197 8.54 2.78 3.27
CA PRO A 197 8.48 1.48 3.94
C PRO A 197 8.08 0.35 2.99
N HIS A 198 8.52 -0.87 3.32
CA HIS A 198 8.07 -2.07 2.61
C HIS A 198 6.55 -2.23 2.68
N SER A 199 5.91 -2.33 1.52
CA SER A 199 4.45 -2.40 1.38
C SER A 199 3.85 -3.61 2.11
N GLY A 200 4.49 -4.78 2.05
CA GLY A 200 4.04 -5.96 2.78
C GLY A 200 4.13 -5.84 4.31
N VAL A 201 4.91 -4.89 4.84
CA VAL A 201 5.02 -4.69 6.30
C VAL A 201 4.12 -3.55 6.76
N SER A 202 4.11 -2.44 6.01
CA SER A 202 3.48 -1.19 6.46
C SER A 202 2.19 -0.85 5.71
N GLY A 203 1.90 -1.46 4.57
CA GLY A 203 0.72 -1.09 3.80
C GLY A 203 -0.57 -1.67 4.35
N GLY A 204 -1.67 -0.97 4.12
CA GLY A 204 -2.98 -1.22 4.73
C GLY A 204 -3.35 -0.11 5.71
N PRO A 205 -2.74 -0.04 6.90
CA PRO A 205 -3.15 0.88 7.97
C PRO A 205 -2.68 2.33 7.78
N PHE A 206 -1.80 2.61 6.82
CA PHE A 206 -1.29 3.95 6.54
C PHE A 206 -1.79 4.47 5.19
N PRO A 207 -2.08 5.78 5.07
CA PRO A 207 -2.52 6.37 3.81
C PRO A 207 -1.40 6.34 2.77
N VAL A 208 -1.76 6.04 1.52
CA VAL A 208 -0.80 6.07 0.40
C VAL A 208 -0.73 7.48 -0.17
N ALA A 209 0.46 8.11 -0.12
CA ALA A 209 0.65 9.50 -0.54
C ALA A 209 0.24 9.75 -2.00
N GLU A 210 0.58 8.85 -2.92
CA GLU A 210 0.25 8.98 -4.35
C GLU A 210 -1.27 8.90 -4.59
N ILE A 211 -1.97 8.01 -3.88
CA ILE A 211 -3.43 7.91 -3.99
C ILE A 211 -4.09 9.14 -3.38
N GLN A 212 -3.57 9.65 -2.26
CA GLN A 212 -4.10 10.87 -1.65
C GLN A 212 -3.89 12.10 -2.56
N LEU A 213 -2.72 12.20 -3.19
CA LEU A 213 -2.45 13.21 -4.22
C LEU A 213 -3.43 13.08 -5.40
N ALA A 214 -3.68 11.86 -5.88
CA ALA A 214 -4.65 11.59 -6.94
C ALA A 214 -6.06 12.08 -6.56
N ARG A 215 -6.51 11.81 -5.32
CA ARG A 215 -7.81 12.27 -4.80
C ARG A 215 -7.88 13.79 -4.64
N MET A 216 -6.78 14.42 -4.22
CA MET A 216 -6.70 15.88 -4.15
C MET A 216 -6.81 16.53 -5.55
N ILE A 217 -6.13 15.96 -6.54
CA ILE A 217 -6.23 16.42 -7.94
C ILE A 217 -7.63 16.17 -8.50
N ASP A 218 -8.23 15.02 -8.21
CA ASP A 218 -9.60 14.69 -8.63
C ASP A 218 -10.64 15.65 -8.04
N GLY A 219 -10.50 16.05 -6.77
CA GLY A 219 -11.37 17.04 -6.13
C GLY A 219 -11.14 18.47 -6.62
N LEU A 220 -9.91 18.80 -7.02
CA LEU A 220 -9.54 20.15 -7.48
C LEU A 220 -9.93 20.43 -8.94
N ILE A 221 -9.86 19.42 -9.80
CA ILE A 221 -10.10 19.55 -11.25
C ILE A 221 -11.36 18.77 -11.61
N ASP A 222 -12.28 19.33 -12.40
CA ASP A 222 -13.49 18.64 -12.85
C ASP A 222 -13.22 17.69 -14.03
N GLY A 223 -14.25 16.97 -14.48
CA GLY A 223 -14.15 16.04 -15.62
C GLY A 223 -13.82 16.70 -16.98
N ASN A 224 -13.82 18.03 -17.06
CA ASN A 224 -13.49 18.80 -18.26
C ASN A 224 -12.12 19.50 -18.17
N GLY A 225 -11.32 19.22 -17.13
CA GLY A 225 -10.01 19.85 -16.94
C GLY A 225 -10.07 21.28 -16.42
N ARG A 226 -11.23 21.72 -15.90
CA ARG A 226 -11.41 23.02 -15.26
C ARG A 226 -11.28 22.89 -13.76
N LEU A 227 -11.03 23.99 -13.06
CA LEU A 227 -11.19 23.99 -11.61
C LEU A 227 -12.61 23.57 -11.27
N THR A 228 -12.75 22.60 -10.37
CA THR A 228 -14.05 22.28 -9.81
C THR A 228 -14.63 23.56 -9.20
N ALA A 229 -15.88 23.88 -9.52
CA ALA A 229 -16.62 25.01 -8.94
C ALA A 229 -16.82 24.88 -7.41
N GLY A 230 -16.16 23.93 -6.75
CA GLY A 230 -15.99 23.83 -5.30
C GLY A 230 -15.09 24.95 -4.75
N PRO A 231 -14.58 24.82 -3.51
CA PRO A 231 -14.23 25.95 -2.64
C PRO A 231 -13.18 26.95 -3.15
N VAL A 232 -12.51 26.70 -4.28
CA VAL A 232 -11.64 27.70 -4.94
C VAL A 232 -12.45 28.95 -5.37
N HIS A 233 -13.72 28.81 -5.76
CA HIS A 233 -14.58 29.97 -6.06
C HIS A 233 -14.86 30.86 -4.83
N LEU A 234 -14.63 30.38 -3.60
CA LEU A 234 -14.67 31.23 -2.41
C LEU A 234 -13.54 32.28 -2.43
N TYR A 235 -12.49 32.01 -3.21
CA TYR A 235 -11.28 32.82 -3.31
C TYR A 235 -11.04 33.37 -4.73
N MET A 236 -11.94 33.08 -5.69
CA MET A 236 -11.84 33.52 -7.09
C MET A 236 -13.21 33.89 -7.65
N ALA A 237 -13.24 34.85 -8.59
CA ALA A 237 -14.48 35.19 -9.30
C ALA A 237 -14.99 33.99 -10.16
N PRO A 238 -16.31 33.83 -10.36
CA PRO A 238 -16.90 32.75 -11.18
C PRO A 238 -16.37 32.67 -12.62
N GLU A 239 -15.92 33.79 -13.18
CA GLU A 239 -15.26 33.88 -14.50
C GLU A 239 -13.73 34.03 -14.36
N GLY A 240 -13.16 33.37 -13.37
CA GLY A 240 -11.74 33.49 -13.02
C GLY A 240 -10.81 33.23 -14.21
N PRO A 241 -9.56 33.75 -14.17
CA PRO A 241 -8.66 33.78 -15.32
C PRO A 241 -8.15 32.40 -15.76
N ILE A 242 -8.55 31.28 -15.16
CA ILE A 242 -7.97 29.96 -15.46
C ILE A 242 -8.76 29.29 -16.59
N GLU A 243 -8.14 29.16 -17.76
CA GLU A 243 -8.76 28.52 -18.94
C GLU A 243 -8.63 27.00 -18.91
N ARG A 244 -7.49 26.50 -18.44
CA ARG A 244 -7.13 25.07 -18.46
C ARG A 244 -6.14 24.74 -17.36
N ILE A 245 -6.18 23.52 -16.89
CA ILE A 245 -5.15 22.95 -16.01
C ILE A 245 -4.52 21.74 -16.69
N THR A 246 -3.21 21.62 -16.58
CA THR A 246 -2.48 20.41 -16.98
C THR A 246 -1.65 19.88 -15.82
N SER A 247 -1.55 18.56 -15.68
CA SER A 247 -0.70 17.96 -14.66
C SER A 247 0.48 17.16 -15.21
N GLU A 248 1.51 17.01 -14.40
CA GLU A 248 2.66 16.13 -14.63
C GLU A 248 3.01 15.43 -13.32
N SER A 249 3.32 14.14 -13.34
CA SER A 249 3.89 13.48 -12.17
C SER A 249 5.34 13.95 -11.96
N LEU A 250 5.76 14.07 -10.71
CA LEU A 250 7.11 14.46 -10.33
C LEU A 250 7.79 13.34 -9.53
N HIS A 251 9.10 13.24 -9.69
CA HIS A 251 9.92 12.44 -8.79
C HIS A 251 10.11 13.22 -7.50
N ALA A 252 9.63 12.67 -6.38
CA ALA A 252 9.76 13.27 -5.05
C ALA A 252 10.66 12.44 -4.13
N GLU A 253 11.60 13.12 -3.49
CA GLU A 253 12.41 12.58 -2.39
C GLU A 253 11.75 12.86 -1.04
N ASN A 254 12.13 12.12 0.00
CA ASN A 254 11.56 12.26 1.33
C ASN A 254 12.01 13.53 2.09
N ASP A 255 12.99 14.27 1.55
CA ASP A 255 13.34 15.61 2.04
C ASP A 255 12.49 16.73 1.41
N GLY A 256 11.57 16.38 0.49
CA GLY A 256 10.71 17.32 -0.24
C GLY A 256 11.28 17.76 -1.59
N THR A 257 12.50 17.36 -1.95
CA THR A 257 13.08 17.70 -3.25
C THR A 257 12.27 17.06 -4.38
N THR A 258 11.95 17.85 -5.40
CA THR A 258 11.23 17.37 -6.59
C THR A 258 12.00 17.61 -7.87
N ARG A 259 11.84 16.70 -8.83
CA ARG A 259 12.34 16.86 -10.21
C ARG A 259 11.37 16.24 -11.20
N ARG A 260 11.38 16.72 -12.44
CA ARG A 260 10.59 16.10 -13.53
C ARG A 260 11.22 14.77 -13.92
N PHE A 261 10.37 13.83 -14.33
CA PHE A 261 10.84 12.63 -15.02
C PHE A 261 11.34 12.98 -16.43
N ALA A 262 12.26 12.18 -16.96
CA ALA A 262 12.77 12.36 -18.33
C ALA A 262 11.70 12.00 -19.38
N ASP A 263 10.90 10.96 -19.09
CA ASP A 263 9.69 10.59 -19.82
C ASP A 263 8.49 11.20 -19.09
N ASN A 264 7.67 11.99 -19.80
CA ASN A 264 6.49 12.65 -19.24
C ASN A 264 5.18 11.95 -19.62
N THR A 265 5.24 10.74 -20.17
CA THR A 265 4.04 9.93 -20.40
C THR A 265 3.30 9.66 -19.09
N ALA A 266 1.97 9.69 -19.14
CA ALA A 266 1.13 9.45 -17.98
C ALA A 266 1.13 7.95 -17.64
N LYS A 267 2.04 7.54 -16.76
CA LYS A 267 2.22 6.15 -16.35
C LYS A 267 2.13 6.00 -14.84
N ALA A 268 1.50 4.93 -14.40
CA ALA A 268 1.49 4.51 -12.99
C ALA A 268 1.72 3.01 -12.88
N MET A 269 2.34 2.59 -11.79
CA MET A 269 2.30 1.20 -11.35
C MET A 269 1.22 1.09 -10.26
N VAL A 270 0.20 0.27 -10.52
CA VAL A 270 -0.84 -0.07 -9.55
C VAL A 270 -0.48 -1.41 -8.92
N GLU A 271 -0.29 -1.41 -7.61
CA GLU A 271 -0.05 -2.61 -6.81
C GLU A 271 -1.27 -2.85 -5.90
N ILE A 272 -1.85 -4.05 -5.96
CA ILE A 272 -2.80 -4.52 -4.96
C ILE A 272 -2.08 -5.55 -4.09
N ARG A 273 -2.00 -5.29 -2.79
CA ARG A 273 -1.69 -6.35 -1.83
C ARG A 273 -2.95 -7.12 -1.52
N LEU A 274 -2.88 -8.44 -1.63
CA LEU A 274 -4.04 -9.31 -1.58
C LEU A 274 -4.13 -10.01 -0.23
N ALA A 275 -5.30 -9.90 0.41
CA ALA A 275 -5.65 -10.74 1.54
C ALA A 275 -6.09 -12.15 1.07
N PRO A 276 -6.00 -13.17 1.94
CA PRO A 276 -6.53 -14.50 1.65
C PRO A 276 -7.96 -14.48 1.11
N GLY A 277 -8.26 -15.39 0.18
CA GLY A 277 -9.54 -15.46 -0.56
C GLY A 277 -9.48 -14.87 -1.98
N ASN A 278 -8.41 -14.14 -2.29
CA ASN A 278 -8.17 -13.59 -3.63
C ASN A 278 -7.23 -14.45 -4.49
N ASN A 279 -7.20 -14.14 -5.78
CA ASN A 279 -6.25 -14.69 -6.76
C ASN A 279 -5.61 -13.53 -7.55
N GLU A 280 -4.32 -13.63 -7.86
CA GLU A 280 -3.54 -12.57 -8.52
C GLU A 280 -3.98 -12.27 -9.95
N THR A 281 -4.40 -13.31 -10.70
CA THR A 281 -4.80 -13.16 -12.10
C THR A 281 -6.18 -12.52 -12.19
N GLU A 282 -7.13 -13.00 -11.39
CA GLU A 282 -8.46 -12.40 -11.31
C GLU A 282 -8.40 -10.98 -10.75
N THR A 283 -7.49 -10.71 -9.83
CA THR A 283 -7.22 -9.35 -9.33
C THR A 283 -6.77 -8.42 -10.44
N ALA A 284 -5.79 -8.81 -11.25
CA ALA A 284 -5.29 -7.97 -12.34
C ALA A 284 -6.44 -7.60 -13.30
N GLU A 285 -7.28 -8.57 -13.67
CA GLU A 285 -8.44 -8.32 -14.52
C GLU A 285 -9.49 -7.42 -13.86
N ASN A 286 -9.78 -7.61 -12.57
CA ASN A 286 -10.70 -6.76 -11.82
C ASN A 286 -10.21 -5.32 -11.71
N VAL A 287 -8.90 -5.10 -11.50
CA VAL A 287 -8.29 -3.77 -11.47
C VAL A 287 -8.39 -3.12 -12.85
N LYS A 288 -8.02 -3.82 -13.92
CA LYS A 288 -8.13 -3.30 -15.30
C LYS A 288 -9.57 -2.92 -15.63
N ALA A 289 -10.53 -3.77 -15.29
CA ALA A 289 -11.95 -3.52 -15.51
C ALA A 289 -12.44 -2.29 -14.72
N HIS A 290 -12.05 -2.18 -13.45
CA HIS A 290 -12.37 -1.03 -12.61
C HIS A 290 -11.81 0.28 -13.19
N LEU A 291 -10.52 0.29 -13.55
CA LEU A 291 -9.87 1.49 -14.11
C LEU A 291 -10.49 1.88 -15.46
N LYS A 292 -10.76 0.92 -16.35
CA LYS A 292 -11.44 1.18 -17.63
C LYS A 292 -12.85 1.76 -17.44
N ALA A 293 -13.60 1.24 -16.48
CA ALA A 293 -14.97 1.70 -16.21
C ALA A 293 -15.02 3.11 -15.60
N ASN A 294 -13.96 3.52 -14.92
CA ASN A 294 -13.85 4.83 -14.26
C ASN A 294 -12.95 5.83 -15.01
N ALA A 295 -12.40 5.45 -16.17
CA ALA A 295 -11.61 6.34 -16.99
C ALA A 295 -12.47 7.51 -17.51
N PRO A 296 -11.98 8.77 -17.45
CA PRO A 296 -12.70 9.88 -18.04
C PRO A 296 -12.97 9.68 -19.54
N ALA A 297 -14.02 10.32 -20.06
CA ALA A 297 -14.39 10.20 -21.47
C ALA A 297 -13.23 10.62 -22.39
N GLY A 298 -12.97 9.84 -23.45
CA GLY A 298 -11.91 10.11 -24.42
C GLY A 298 -10.50 9.71 -23.96
N VAL A 299 -10.37 9.08 -22.79
CA VAL A 299 -9.12 8.51 -22.28
C VAL A 299 -9.04 7.04 -22.68
N GLN A 300 -7.90 6.63 -23.23
CA GLN A 300 -7.54 5.24 -23.47
C GLN A 300 -6.52 4.81 -22.43
N LEU A 301 -6.71 3.63 -21.85
CA LEU A 301 -5.80 3.02 -20.89
C LEU A 301 -5.17 1.76 -21.48
N GLU A 302 -3.85 1.72 -21.48
CA GLU A 302 -3.04 0.55 -21.80
C GLU A 302 -2.52 -0.09 -20.51
N PHE A 303 -2.43 -1.42 -20.50
CA PHE A 303 -2.08 -2.20 -19.31
C PHE A 303 -0.99 -3.20 -19.64
N GLU A 304 -0.02 -3.33 -18.72
CA GLU A 304 1.02 -4.36 -18.76
C GLU A 304 1.16 -4.98 -17.36
N ASP A 305 0.93 -6.28 -17.24
CA ASP A 305 1.08 -6.99 -15.97
C ASP A 305 2.56 -7.20 -15.65
N ASP A 306 2.93 -7.03 -14.38
CA ASP A 306 4.29 -7.25 -13.86
C ASP A 306 4.29 -8.43 -12.89
N LYS A 307 4.43 -8.18 -11.58
CA LYS A 307 4.52 -9.24 -10.57
C LYS A 307 3.14 -9.70 -10.09
N GLY A 308 2.99 -11.01 -9.96
CA GLY A 308 1.81 -11.64 -9.39
C GLY A 308 2.17 -12.79 -8.45
N GLY A 309 1.41 -12.91 -7.37
CA GLY A 309 1.44 -14.08 -6.49
C GLY A 309 0.16 -14.15 -5.65
N SER A 310 -0.55 -15.28 -5.73
CA SER A 310 -1.74 -15.52 -4.89
C SER A 310 -1.40 -15.46 -3.40
N PRO A 311 -2.31 -14.95 -2.56
CA PRO A 311 -2.23 -15.13 -1.12
C PRO A 311 -2.32 -16.62 -0.76
N TRP A 312 -1.91 -16.95 0.47
CA TRP A 312 -2.05 -18.28 1.03
C TRP A 312 -2.67 -18.20 2.42
N SER A 313 -3.48 -19.20 2.77
CA SER A 313 -3.97 -19.39 4.13
C SER A 313 -4.23 -20.86 4.40
N THR A 314 -4.13 -21.28 5.66
CA THR A 314 -4.42 -22.65 6.10
C THR A 314 -5.19 -22.66 7.41
N GLY A 315 -6.02 -23.69 7.60
CA GLY A 315 -6.49 -24.12 8.91
C GLY A 315 -5.36 -24.76 9.73
N ILE A 316 -5.63 -25.02 11.00
CA ILE A 316 -4.67 -25.57 11.97
C ILE A 316 -5.15 -26.87 12.63
N GLU A 317 -6.14 -27.53 12.03
CA GLU A 317 -6.81 -28.71 12.59
C GLU A 317 -5.90 -29.94 12.61
N HIS A 318 -4.94 -30.00 11.69
CA HIS A 318 -4.03 -31.14 11.59
C HIS A 318 -3.09 -31.19 12.82
N PRO A 319 -2.86 -32.38 13.43
CA PRO A 319 -2.08 -32.51 14.67
C PRO A 319 -0.65 -31.93 14.61
N ALA A 320 -0.07 -31.85 13.41
CA ALA A 320 1.23 -31.22 13.19
C ALA A 320 1.26 -29.74 13.63
N PHE A 321 0.17 -29.00 13.44
CA PHE A 321 0.08 -27.59 13.87
C PHE A 321 0.04 -27.49 15.40
N THR A 322 -0.73 -28.35 16.06
CA THR A 322 -0.75 -28.44 17.53
C THR A 322 0.64 -28.76 18.09
N LEU A 323 1.33 -29.73 17.48
CA LEU A 323 2.71 -30.06 17.87
C LEU A 323 3.67 -28.89 17.63
N MET A 324 3.53 -28.18 16.51
CA MET A 324 4.38 -27.04 16.19
C MET A 324 4.16 -25.89 17.18
N LEU A 325 2.91 -25.56 17.53
CA LEU A 325 2.60 -24.59 18.58
C LEU A 325 3.25 -25.00 19.91
N LYS A 326 3.17 -26.27 20.30
CA LYS A 326 3.84 -26.72 21.52
C LYS A 326 5.36 -26.60 21.42
N SER A 327 5.92 -26.90 20.26
CA SER A 327 7.36 -26.82 20.00
C SER A 327 7.88 -25.39 20.04
N LEU A 328 7.11 -24.43 19.51
CA LEU A 328 7.37 -23.00 19.62
C LEU A 328 7.38 -22.54 21.08
N GLU A 329 6.40 -22.98 21.87
CA GLU A 329 6.34 -22.67 23.30
C GLU A 329 7.58 -23.21 24.05
N VAL A 330 8.02 -24.42 23.73
CA VAL A 330 9.23 -25.02 24.32
C VAL A 330 10.49 -24.27 23.90
N GLY A 331 10.62 -23.93 22.61
CA GLY A 331 11.84 -23.31 22.09
C GLY A 331 12.06 -21.89 22.59
N TYR A 332 10.98 -21.11 22.69
CA TYR A 332 11.02 -19.71 23.11
C TYR A 332 10.75 -19.50 24.59
N GLY A 333 10.14 -20.47 25.28
CA GLY A 333 9.64 -20.27 26.65
C GLY A 333 8.45 -19.31 26.73
N MET A 334 7.81 -19.03 25.59
CA MET A 334 6.74 -18.05 25.43
C MET A 334 5.60 -18.68 24.64
N LYS A 335 4.36 -18.39 25.05
CA LYS A 335 3.17 -18.91 24.36
C LYS A 335 3.09 -18.31 22.95
N PRO A 336 3.03 -19.15 21.89
CA PRO A 336 2.90 -18.64 20.53
C PRO A 336 1.49 -18.12 20.24
N CYS A 337 1.39 -17.30 19.19
CA CYS A 337 0.11 -16.87 18.62
C CYS A 337 -0.01 -17.28 17.15
N LEU A 338 -1.24 -17.36 16.67
CA LEU A 338 -1.51 -17.44 15.23
C LEU A 338 -1.27 -16.06 14.62
N PHE A 339 -0.50 -16.03 13.54
CA PHE A 339 -0.09 -14.78 12.92
C PHE A 339 -0.17 -14.89 11.39
N GLY A 340 0.14 -13.79 10.71
CA GLY A 340 0.29 -13.76 9.26
C GLY A 340 1.56 -13.02 8.88
N CYS A 341 1.98 -13.18 7.64
CA CYS A 341 3.01 -12.34 7.06
C CYS A 341 2.39 -11.50 5.94
N GLY A 342 2.63 -10.19 5.96
CA GLY A 342 2.19 -9.32 4.88
C GLY A 342 3.12 -9.36 3.64
N GLY A 343 4.25 -10.06 3.76
CA GLY A 343 5.06 -10.48 2.62
C GLY A 343 4.41 -11.61 1.80
N SER A 344 4.92 -11.81 0.59
CA SER A 344 4.46 -12.86 -0.32
C SER A 344 5.59 -13.86 -0.53
N ILE A 345 5.28 -15.15 -0.41
CA ILE A 345 6.23 -16.24 -0.73
C ILE A 345 5.62 -17.08 -1.85
N PRO A 346 5.76 -16.69 -3.13
CA PRO A 346 5.16 -17.39 -4.27
C PRO A 346 5.55 -18.89 -4.35
N PHE A 347 6.68 -19.25 -3.74
CA PHE A 347 7.16 -20.62 -3.69
C PHE A 347 6.26 -21.54 -2.84
N VAL A 348 5.55 -21.03 -1.83
CA VAL A 348 4.64 -21.82 -0.99
C VAL A 348 3.58 -22.52 -1.83
N ALA A 349 2.90 -21.78 -2.70
CA ALA A 349 1.85 -22.33 -3.56
C ALA A 349 2.40 -23.40 -4.53
N LYS A 350 3.58 -23.15 -5.12
CA LYS A 350 4.23 -24.12 -6.02
C LYS A 350 4.60 -25.41 -5.29
N LEU A 351 5.09 -25.29 -4.07
CA LEU A 351 5.56 -26.42 -3.29
C LEU A 351 4.41 -27.26 -2.72
N MET A 352 3.32 -26.62 -2.30
CA MET A 352 2.09 -27.33 -1.93
C MET A 352 1.55 -28.16 -3.08
N LYS A 353 1.47 -27.59 -4.29
CA LYS A 353 1.03 -28.31 -5.49
C LYS A 353 1.92 -29.52 -5.81
N ALA A 354 3.21 -29.45 -5.47
CA ALA A 354 4.15 -30.56 -5.64
C ALA A 354 4.06 -31.62 -4.53
N LEU A 355 3.38 -31.33 -3.43
CA LEU A 355 3.26 -32.15 -2.23
C LEU A 355 1.78 -32.42 -1.89
N ASP A 356 0.95 -32.65 -2.91
CA ASP A 356 -0.48 -33.02 -2.77
C ASP A 356 -1.28 -32.03 -1.89
N ASP A 357 -1.01 -30.73 -2.05
CA ASP A 357 -1.65 -29.62 -1.36
C ASP A 357 -1.49 -29.65 0.18
N ILE A 358 -0.49 -30.37 0.69
CA ILE A 358 -0.18 -30.41 2.13
C ILE A 358 0.31 -29.03 2.60
N PRO A 359 -0.36 -28.39 3.58
CA PRO A 359 0.05 -27.09 4.08
C PRO A 359 1.43 -27.13 4.78
N PRO A 360 2.30 -26.13 4.57
CA PRO A 360 3.53 -25.98 5.36
C PRO A 360 3.24 -25.55 6.80
N LEU A 361 4.19 -25.89 7.68
CA LEU A 361 4.36 -25.23 8.96
C LEU A 361 5.26 -24.00 8.73
N VAL A 362 4.69 -22.80 8.80
CA VAL A 362 5.42 -21.55 8.54
C VAL A 362 5.72 -20.88 9.89
N ILE A 363 7.00 -20.73 10.23
CA ILE A 363 7.49 -20.18 11.50
C ILE A 363 8.61 -19.16 11.22
N ALA A 364 9.07 -18.40 12.21
CA ALA A 364 10.06 -17.34 11.99
C ALA A 364 11.27 -17.45 12.94
N PRO A 365 12.51 -17.33 12.43
CA PRO A 365 13.69 -16.97 13.21
C PRO A 365 13.99 -15.46 13.16
N TYR A 366 13.23 -14.67 12.42
CA TYR A 366 13.44 -13.23 12.23
C TYR A 366 12.52 -12.40 13.12
N ASP A 367 12.99 -11.27 13.62
CA ASP A 367 12.13 -10.29 14.32
C ASP A 367 11.70 -9.15 13.37
N GLN A 368 10.91 -8.20 13.88
CA GLN A 368 10.40 -7.08 13.10
C GLN A 368 11.49 -6.06 12.72
N GLU A 369 12.60 -6.02 13.43
CA GLU A 369 13.71 -5.08 13.22
C GLU A 369 14.80 -5.66 12.30
N CYS A 370 14.62 -6.89 11.82
CA CYS A 370 15.61 -7.63 11.02
C CYS A 370 15.97 -6.98 9.69
N ARG A 371 15.12 -6.06 9.16
CA ARG A 371 15.34 -5.37 7.87
C ARG A 371 15.58 -6.33 6.71
N MET A 372 14.76 -7.38 6.61
CA MET A 372 14.83 -8.35 5.52
C MET A 372 14.89 -7.65 4.16
N HIS A 373 15.90 -7.96 3.35
CA HIS A 373 16.13 -7.37 2.03
C HIS A 373 16.46 -5.86 2.02
N GLU A 374 16.83 -5.28 3.15
CA GLU A 374 17.21 -3.88 3.29
C GLU A 374 18.65 -3.74 3.85
N PRO A 375 19.36 -2.62 3.58
CA PRO A 375 20.67 -2.38 4.17
C PRO A 375 20.66 -2.42 5.71
N GLY A 376 21.63 -3.12 6.28
CA GLY A 376 21.70 -3.36 7.72
C GLY A 376 20.80 -4.51 8.19
N GLU A 377 20.44 -5.42 7.29
CA GLU A 377 19.79 -6.70 7.63
C GLU A 377 20.52 -7.40 8.78
N SER A 378 19.76 -7.88 9.76
CA SER A 378 20.29 -8.51 10.96
C SER A 378 19.38 -9.63 11.46
N LEU A 379 19.92 -10.49 12.32
CA LEU A 379 19.18 -11.63 12.87
C LEU A 379 19.30 -11.65 14.39
N SER A 380 18.15 -11.62 15.07
CA SER A 380 18.06 -11.76 16.52
C SER A 380 18.57 -13.14 16.95
N VAL A 381 19.56 -13.17 17.83
CA VAL A 381 20.09 -14.41 18.42
C VAL A 381 19.01 -15.10 19.28
N THR A 382 18.12 -14.33 19.89
CA THR A 382 16.98 -14.86 20.66
C THR A 382 16.05 -15.64 19.74
N ASP A 383 15.66 -15.06 18.60
CA ASP A 383 14.73 -15.68 17.67
C ASP A 383 15.35 -16.84 16.89
N LEU A 384 16.62 -16.70 16.48
CA LEU A 384 17.36 -17.81 15.86
C LEU A 384 17.41 -19.04 16.78
N ASN A 385 17.81 -18.86 18.03
CA ASN A 385 17.90 -19.96 18.99
C ASN A 385 16.52 -20.53 19.35
N GLY A 386 15.53 -19.67 19.56
CA GLY A 386 14.16 -20.09 19.84
C GLY A 386 13.58 -20.94 18.71
N CYS A 387 13.73 -20.48 17.47
CA CYS A 387 13.28 -21.20 16.28
C CYS A 387 14.01 -22.54 16.12
N ALA A 388 15.34 -22.56 16.24
CA ALA A 388 16.13 -23.78 16.14
C ALA A 388 15.72 -24.84 17.18
N ARG A 389 15.54 -24.44 18.45
CA ARG A 389 15.05 -25.34 19.51
C ARG A 389 13.65 -25.86 19.22
N SER A 390 12.78 -25.02 18.67
CA SER A 390 11.42 -25.40 18.28
C SER A 390 11.44 -26.48 17.19
N ILE A 391 12.28 -26.29 16.16
CA ILE A 391 12.43 -27.28 15.07
C ILE A 391 12.96 -28.60 15.62
N VAL A 392 13.97 -28.58 16.48
CA VAL A 392 14.52 -29.80 17.11
C VAL A 392 13.44 -30.51 17.93
N HIS A 393 12.70 -29.77 18.77
CA HIS A 393 11.62 -30.33 19.57
C HIS A 393 10.53 -30.96 18.69
N PHE A 394 10.14 -30.28 17.60
CA PHE A 394 9.16 -30.80 16.65
C PHE A 394 9.62 -32.13 16.04
N LEU A 395 10.84 -32.18 15.50
CA LEU A 395 11.39 -33.37 14.83
C LEU A 395 11.52 -34.57 15.78
N LEU A 396 11.87 -34.35 17.05
CA LEU A 396 11.96 -35.41 18.05
C LEU A 396 10.59 -36.02 18.43
N ASN A 397 9.50 -35.29 18.22
CA ASN A 397 8.17 -35.68 18.69
C ASN A 397 7.17 -35.95 17.56
N CYS A 398 7.50 -35.64 16.29
CA CYS A 398 6.54 -35.69 15.19
C CYS A 398 6.08 -37.10 14.87
N GLU A 399 6.96 -38.10 14.92
CA GLU A 399 6.57 -39.48 14.63
C GLU A 399 5.53 -39.98 15.65
N ALA A 400 5.79 -39.79 16.95
CA ALA A 400 4.87 -40.20 18.01
C ALA A 400 3.54 -39.42 18.02
N ALA A 401 3.56 -38.14 17.63
CA ALA A 401 2.36 -37.32 17.58
C ALA A 401 1.47 -37.64 16.36
N LEU A 402 2.07 -37.95 15.21
CA LEU A 402 1.36 -38.16 13.95
C LEU A 402 0.94 -39.63 13.73
N SER A 403 1.59 -40.58 14.39
CA SER A 403 1.22 -42.00 14.35
C SER A 403 -0.05 -42.34 15.15
N ARG A 404 -0.51 -41.45 16.04
CA ARG A 404 -1.74 -41.64 16.84
C ARG A 404 -3.04 -41.29 16.10
N THR A 405 -2.93 -40.86 14.84
CA THR A 405 -4.05 -40.41 14.01
C THR A 405 -4.25 -41.22 12.74
N GLY A 406 -3.54 -42.35 12.60
CA GLY A 406 -3.69 -43.31 11.50
C GLY A 406 -4.62 -44.46 11.83
#